data_AF-A0A8E5ILI8-F1
#
_entry.id   AF-A0A8E5ILI8-F1
#
_cell.length_a   1.000
_cell.length_b   1.000
_cell.length_c   1.000
_cell.angle_alpha   90.00
_cell.angle_beta   90.00
_cell.angle_gamma   90.00
#
_symmetry.space_group_name_H-M   'P 1'
#
loop_
_entity.id
_entity.type
_entity.pdbx_description
1 polymer ?
#
loop_
_entity_poly.entity_id
_entity_poly.type
_entity_poly.pdbx_seq_one_letter_code
_entity_poly.pdbx_strand_id
1 'polypeptide(L)'
;MRYTRTSTATDVTDTLRQYQADLLTGPCWMSVWPLIERLLSRENEMQSVWQNIARQALTWQQCYCLLEQIILAGRFSRPDIVSRLKEDYRQLEELNRTISKEAGELAQKILVRDAILNRNAFTLERTTHIVELMEMAEDNDGLYRYYLHETLDGLTCRYDGKYWPGLPGVLQVIAREHPEIGCLSESDRAIINGRGKMLPDYLRELFSSIENVRQGPWGLPKEFTLTDSSLATLATVTLDHTEVFSADTVKVRRSEFSKRGERGAWPFKPLKAVDM
;
A
#
# COMPACT_ATOMS: atom_id res chain seq x y z
N MET A 1 6.57 17.02 -29.73
CA MET A 1 6.73 17.74 -28.45
C MET A 1 8.20 17.78 -28.09
N ARG A 2 8.80 18.97 -27.88
CA ARG A 2 10.13 19.07 -27.26
C ARG A 2 9.95 18.84 -25.77
N TYR A 3 10.29 17.66 -25.29
CA TYR A 3 10.32 17.39 -23.86
C TYR A 3 11.53 18.12 -23.28
N THR A 4 11.30 18.99 -22.30
CA THR A 4 12.39 19.57 -21.51
C THR A 4 13.13 18.41 -20.84
N ARG A 5 14.44 18.32 -21.10
CA ARG A 5 15.29 17.28 -20.54
C ARG A 5 15.91 17.77 -19.24
N THR A 6 15.83 16.95 -18.21
CA THR A 6 16.60 17.08 -16.98
C THR A 6 18.06 16.75 -17.30
N SER A 7 18.88 17.80 -17.41
CA SER A 7 20.27 17.73 -17.91
C SER A 7 21.28 18.20 -16.85
N THR A 8 20.83 18.93 -15.84
CA THR A 8 21.65 19.41 -14.72
C THR A 8 21.08 18.95 -13.38
N ALA A 9 21.93 18.98 -12.33
CA ALA A 9 21.47 18.74 -10.97
C ALA A 9 20.41 19.78 -10.54
N THR A 10 20.56 21.03 -10.98
CA THR A 10 19.59 22.11 -10.74
C THR A 10 18.23 21.78 -11.34
N ASP A 11 18.17 21.20 -12.55
CA ASP A 11 16.91 20.78 -13.16
C ASP A 11 16.19 19.71 -12.31
N VAL A 12 16.95 18.82 -11.67
CA VAL A 12 16.39 17.81 -10.74
C VAL A 12 15.85 18.49 -9.49
N THR A 13 16.60 19.42 -8.88
CA THR A 13 16.14 20.18 -7.72
C THR A 13 14.89 21.01 -8.05
N ASP A 14 14.85 21.65 -9.22
CA ASP A 14 13.69 22.45 -9.64
C ASP A 14 12.46 21.56 -9.89
N THR A 15 12.66 20.35 -10.41
CA THR A 15 11.58 19.36 -10.51
C THR A 15 11.07 18.95 -9.12
N LEU A 16 11.97 18.77 -8.14
CA LEU A 16 11.59 18.48 -6.75
C LEU A 16 10.82 19.64 -6.10
N ARG A 17 11.23 20.89 -6.34
CA ARG A 17 10.52 22.09 -5.90
C ARG A 17 9.14 22.22 -6.55
N GLN A 18 9.02 21.88 -7.84
CA GLN A 18 7.72 21.85 -8.51
C GLN A 18 6.81 20.78 -7.92
N TYR A 19 7.32 19.57 -7.70
CA TYR A 19 6.57 18.50 -7.02
C TYR A 19 6.08 18.96 -5.63
N GLN A 20 6.94 19.65 -4.87
CA GLN A 20 6.58 20.26 -3.60
C GLN A 20 5.44 21.28 -3.74
N ALA A 21 5.50 22.17 -4.72
CA ALA A 21 4.47 23.18 -4.98
C ALA A 21 3.13 22.55 -5.37
N ASP A 22 3.14 21.53 -6.22
CA ASP A 22 1.94 20.81 -6.63
C ASP A 22 1.24 20.17 -5.42
N LEU A 23 2.01 19.56 -4.51
CA LEU A 23 1.47 18.98 -3.27
C LEU A 23 0.80 20.02 -2.35
N LEU A 24 1.31 21.26 -2.31
CA LEU A 24 0.69 22.34 -1.52
C LEU A 24 -0.65 22.80 -2.10
N THR A 25 -0.88 22.60 -3.40
CA THR A 25 -2.15 22.94 -4.07
C THR A 25 -3.18 21.81 -4.00
N GLY A 26 -2.76 20.60 -3.62
CA GLY A 26 -3.60 19.39 -3.57
C GLY A 26 -4.18 19.07 -2.18
N PRO A 27 -5.25 18.26 -2.09
CA PRO A 27 -6.01 18.13 -0.84
C PRO A 27 -5.32 17.46 0.36
N CYS A 28 -4.34 16.55 0.21
CA CYS A 28 -3.88 15.75 1.35
C CYS A 28 -2.58 14.98 1.08
N TRP A 29 -1.40 15.57 1.35
CA TRP A 29 -0.12 14.80 1.47
C TRP A 29 0.89 15.40 2.46
N MET A 30 0.43 15.80 3.66
CA MET A 30 1.31 16.35 4.71
C MET A 30 2.34 15.32 5.25
N SER A 31 2.11 14.02 5.04
CA SER A 31 2.97 12.96 5.58
C SER A 31 4.32 12.82 4.88
N VAL A 32 4.49 13.32 3.65
CA VAL A 32 5.76 13.26 2.91
C VAL A 32 6.52 14.58 2.91
N TRP A 33 5.91 15.65 3.42
CA TRP A 33 6.47 17.01 3.43
C TRP A 33 7.84 17.11 4.12
N PRO A 34 8.05 16.57 5.34
CA PRO A 34 9.35 16.67 6.02
C PRO A 34 10.49 16.02 5.24
N LEU A 35 10.19 14.99 4.42
CA LEU A 35 11.19 14.34 3.59
C LEU A 35 11.62 15.24 2.43
N ILE A 36 10.68 15.93 1.79
CA ILE A 36 10.97 16.87 0.70
C ILE A 36 11.84 18.01 1.23
N GLU A 37 11.46 18.60 2.39
CA GLU A 37 12.26 19.63 3.05
C GLU A 37 13.66 19.13 3.41
N ARG A 38 13.80 17.87 3.83
CA ARG A 38 15.10 17.26 4.13
C ARG A 38 15.96 17.10 2.89
N LEU A 39 15.40 16.59 1.79
CA LEU A 39 16.10 16.45 0.51
C LEU A 39 16.58 17.82 -0.03
N LEU A 40 15.77 18.87 0.16
CA LEU A 40 16.11 20.24 -0.23
C LEU A 40 17.13 20.91 0.73
N SER A 41 16.97 20.74 2.04
CA SER A 41 17.90 21.35 3.01
C SER A 41 19.29 20.71 3.02
N ARG A 42 19.38 19.43 2.62
CA ARG A 42 20.64 18.69 2.43
C ARG A 42 21.06 18.64 0.95
N GLU A 43 20.70 19.64 0.15
CA GLU A 43 20.99 19.71 -1.29
C GLU A 43 22.48 19.51 -1.61
N ASN A 44 23.39 20.05 -0.78
CA ASN A 44 24.84 19.89 -0.96
C ASN A 44 25.28 18.42 -0.96
N GLU A 45 24.69 17.58 -0.10
CA GLU A 45 24.97 16.14 -0.08
C GLU A 45 24.31 15.44 -1.27
N MET A 46 23.07 15.83 -1.55
CA MET A 46 22.26 15.29 -2.64
C MET A 46 22.79 15.65 -4.03
N GLN A 47 23.68 16.63 -4.15
CA GLN A 47 24.23 17.10 -5.42
C GLN A 47 24.81 15.97 -6.28
N SER A 48 25.52 15.03 -5.67
CA SER A 48 26.07 13.86 -6.37
C SER A 48 24.99 12.90 -6.89
N VAL A 49 23.87 12.78 -6.18
CA VAL A 49 22.69 12.00 -6.58
C VAL A 49 21.99 12.67 -7.75
N TRP A 50 21.76 13.99 -7.64
CA TRP A 50 21.14 14.80 -8.69
C TRP A 50 21.97 14.81 -9.97
N GLN A 51 23.29 14.90 -9.88
CA GLN A 51 24.18 14.73 -11.04
C GLN A 51 24.06 13.35 -11.66
N ASN A 52 23.95 12.29 -10.84
CA ASN A 52 23.77 10.94 -11.37
C ASN A 52 22.44 10.78 -12.12
N ILE A 53 21.35 11.37 -11.61
CA ILE A 53 20.04 11.39 -12.30
C ILE A 53 20.11 12.22 -13.58
N ALA A 54 20.68 13.42 -13.52
CA ALA A 54 20.79 14.33 -14.67
C ALA A 54 21.57 13.71 -15.84
N ARG A 55 22.63 12.93 -15.56
CA ARG A 55 23.39 12.19 -16.59
C ARG A 55 22.55 11.16 -17.36
N GLN A 56 21.41 10.75 -16.81
CA GLN A 56 20.49 9.82 -17.48
C GLN A 56 19.57 10.53 -18.50
N ALA A 57 19.66 11.86 -18.61
CA ALA A 57 18.94 12.68 -19.59
C ALA A 57 17.43 12.41 -19.63
N LEU A 58 16.83 12.26 -18.45
CA LEU A 58 15.39 12.01 -18.29
C LEU A 58 14.58 13.18 -18.86
N THR A 59 13.38 12.89 -19.36
CA THR A 59 12.39 13.96 -19.55
C THR A 59 11.89 14.46 -18.20
N TRP A 60 11.34 15.68 -18.17
CA TRP A 60 10.74 16.24 -16.96
C TRP A 60 9.71 15.29 -16.31
N GLN A 61 8.81 14.68 -17.10
CA GLN A 61 7.79 13.74 -16.59
C GLN A 61 8.43 12.51 -15.93
N GLN A 62 9.50 11.99 -16.52
CA GLN A 62 10.22 10.84 -15.98
C GLN A 62 10.95 11.19 -14.68
N CYS A 63 11.57 12.38 -14.63
CA CYS A 63 12.20 12.87 -13.42
C CYS A 63 11.19 13.11 -12.30
N TYR A 64 10.04 13.70 -12.64
CA TYR A 64 8.94 13.95 -11.70
C TYR A 64 8.43 12.66 -11.08
N CYS A 65 8.07 11.65 -11.89
CA CYS A 65 7.62 10.35 -11.39
C CYS A 65 8.70 9.62 -10.60
N LEU A 66 9.97 9.71 -11.01
CA LEU A 66 11.07 9.12 -10.25
C LEU A 66 11.21 9.75 -8.86
N LEU A 67 11.15 11.08 -8.77
CA LEU A 67 11.27 11.80 -7.50
C LEU A 67 10.09 11.51 -6.57
N GLU A 68 8.86 11.47 -7.10
CA GLU A 68 7.67 11.02 -6.36
C GLU A 68 7.91 9.65 -5.72
N GLN A 69 8.40 8.68 -6.50
CA GLN A 69 8.65 7.33 -6.00
C GLN A 69 9.80 7.25 -4.97
N ILE A 70 10.85 8.07 -5.13
CA ILE A 70 11.91 8.21 -4.12
C ILE A 70 11.33 8.72 -2.79
N ILE A 71 10.44 9.71 -2.86
CA ILE A 71 9.78 10.30 -1.69
C ILE A 71 8.86 9.28 -1.02
N LEU A 72 8.05 8.55 -1.78
CA LEU A 72 7.16 7.52 -1.26
C LEU A 72 7.93 6.37 -0.59
N ALA A 73 9.05 5.95 -1.17
CA ALA A 73 9.93 4.94 -0.54
C ALA A 73 10.52 5.42 0.78
N GLY A 74 10.69 6.73 0.96
CA GLY A 74 11.16 7.33 2.20
C GLY A 74 10.19 7.25 3.38
N ARG A 75 8.96 6.73 3.21
CA ARG A 75 8.02 6.49 4.33
C ARG A 75 8.62 5.65 5.46
N PHE A 76 9.60 4.79 5.15
CA PHE A 76 10.30 3.96 6.14
C PHE A 76 11.28 4.73 7.02
N SER A 77 11.59 5.99 6.70
CA SER A 77 12.39 6.86 7.57
C SER A 77 11.62 7.37 8.79
N ARG A 78 10.30 7.15 8.83
CA ARG A 78 9.39 7.77 9.79
C ARG A 78 8.95 6.76 10.86
N PRO A 79 9.46 6.86 12.09
CA PRO A 79 9.11 5.93 13.17
C PRO A 79 7.61 5.93 13.50
N ASP A 80 6.95 7.08 13.34
CA ASP A 80 5.51 7.23 13.53
C ASP A 80 4.69 6.45 12.49
N ILE A 81 5.10 6.48 11.22
CA ILE A 81 4.47 5.70 10.14
C ILE A 81 4.67 4.20 10.39
N VAL A 82 5.89 3.78 10.74
CA VAL A 82 6.22 2.38 11.02
C VAL A 82 5.45 1.85 12.23
N SER A 83 5.34 2.65 13.29
CA SER A 83 4.59 2.29 14.50
C SER A 83 3.10 2.19 14.22
N ARG A 84 2.56 3.15 13.46
CA ARG A 84 1.16 3.13 13.04
C ARG A 84 0.83 1.94 12.16
N LEU A 85 1.69 1.58 11.21
CA LEU A 85 1.51 0.38 10.37
C LEU A 85 1.37 -0.90 11.23
N LYS A 86 2.22 -1.06 12.24
CA LYS A 86 2.15 -2.22 13.16
C LYS A 86 0.88 -2.21 14.00
N GLU A 87 0.50 -1.04 14.51
CA GLU A 87 -0.69 -0.89 15.32
C GLU A 87 -1.96 -1.13 14.51
N ASP A 88 -2.08 -0.54 13.32
CA ASP A 88 -3.21 -0.72 12.41
C ASP A 88 -3.34 -2.21 12.01
N TYR A 89 -2.22 -2.90 11.73
CA TYR A 89 -2.23 -4.34 11.46
C TYR A 89 -2.76 -5.15 12.64
N ARG A 90 -2.27 -4.87 13.87
CA ARG A 90 -2.71 -5.54 15.10
C ARG A 90 -4.19 -5.28 15.39
N GLN A 91 -4.64 -4.04 15.19
CA GLN A 91 -6.04 -3.67 15.35
C GLN A 91 -6.93 -4.39 14.35
N LEU A 92 -6.51 -4.51 13.09
CA LEU A 92 -7.27 -5.23 12.07
C LEU A 92 -7.36 -6.73 12.37
N GLU A 93 -6.26 -7.36 12.82
CA GLU A 93 -6.25 -8.76 13.24
C GLU A 93 -7.21 -9.00 14.41
N GLU A 94 -7.17 -8.12 15.42
CA GLU A 94 -8.07 -8.19 16.57
C GLU A 94 -9.54 -7.97 16.18
N LEU A 95 -9.79 -7.02 15.27
CA LEU A 95 -11.12 -6.72 14.77
C LEU A 95 -11.70 -7.92 14.02
N ASN A 96 -10.92 -8.54 13.14
CA ASN A 96 -11.33 -9.74 12.41
C ASN A 96 -11.69 -10.88 13.38
N ARG A 97 -10.86 -11.11 14.40
CA ARG A 97 -11.14 -12.11 15.45
C ARG A 97 -12.42 -11.81 16.22
N THR A 98 -12.65 -10.53 16.52
CA THR A 98 -13.85 -10.07 17.24
C THR A 98 -15.10 -10.26 16.39
N ILE A 99 -15.08 -9.88 15.12
CA ILE A 99 -16.17 -10.09 14.16
C ILE A 99 -16.54 -11.58 14.09
N SER A 100 -15.57 -12.47 13.90
CA SER A 100 -15.84 -13.91 13.84
C SER A 100 -16.46 -14.43 15.14
N LYS A 101 -15.95 -14.00 16.30
CA LYS A 101 -16.48 -14.40 17.61
C LYS A 101 -17.92 -13.92 17.81
N GLU A 102 -18.18 -12.63 17.58
CA GLU A 102 -19.49 -12.02 17.78
C GLU A 102 -20.54 -12.61 16.84
N ALA A 103 -20.19 -12.88 15.58
CA ALA A 103 -21.07 -13.57 14.64
C ALA A 103 -21.45 -14.97 15.14
N GLY A 104 -20.48 -15.72 15.70
CA GLY A 104 -20.72 -17.03 16.29
C GLY A 104 -21.63 -16.98 17.52
N GLU A 105 -21.39 -16.04 18.43
CA GLU A 105 -22.23 -15.83 19.61
C GLU A 105 -23.66 -15.40 19.25
N LEU A 106 -23.80 -14.50 18.27
CA LEU A 106 -25.10 -14.05 17.79
C LEU A 106 -25.88 -15.22 17.15
N ALA A 107 -25.22 -16.05 16.34
CA ALA A 107 -25.83 -17.23 15.76
C ALA A 107 -26.38 -18.17 16.84
N GLN A 108 -25.63 -18.40 17.92
CA GLN A 108 -26.08 -19.24 19.05
C GLN A 108 -27.27 -18.61 19.79
N LYS A 109 -27.24 -17.30 20.04
CA LYS A 109 -28.36 -16.59 20.68
C LYS A 109 -29.64 -16.69 19.84
N ILE A 110 -29.54 -16.61 18.52
CA ILE A 110 -30.69 -16.78 17.62
C ILE A 110 -31.22 -18.22 17.68
N LEU A 111 -30.34 -19.24 17.65
CA LEU A 111 -30.76 -20.64 17.76
C LEU A 111 -31.47 -20.94 19.09
N VAL A 112 -30.96 -20.43 20.21
CA VAL A 112 -31.60 -20.57 21.52
C VAL A 112 -32.97 -19.88 21.53
N ARG A 113 -33.07 -18.69 20.96
CA ARG A 113 -34.35 -17.97 20.81
C ARG A 113 -35.35 -18.79 20.00
N ASP A 114 -34.92 -19.39 18.90
CA ASP A 114 -35.79 -20.19 18.03
C ASP A 114 -36.25 -21.48 18.74
N ALA A 115 -35.37 -22.13 19.51
CA ALA A 115 -35.75 -23.27 20.34
C ALA A 115 -36.79 -22.89 21.43
N ILE A 116 -36.69 -21.69 22.01
CA ILE A 116 -37.69 -21.17 22.96
C ILE A 116 -39.04 -20.95 22.28
N LEU A 117 -39.05 -20.35 21.09
CA LEU A 117 -40.29 -20.11 20.34
C LEU A 117 -40.94 -21.43 19.90
N ASN A 118 -40.15 -22.39 19.42
CA ASN A 118 -40.68 -23.67 18.92
C ASN A 118 -41.32 -24.55 20.00
N ARG A 119 -40.97 -24.36 21.28
CA ARG A 119 -41.50 -25.15 22.40
C ARG A 119 -42.63 -24.47 23.18
N ASN A 120 -42.94 -23.21 22.88
CA ASN A 120 -43.92 -22.41 23.63
C ASN A 120 -44.91 -21.73 22.67
N ALA A 121 -46.10 -21.40 23.17
CA ALA A 121 -47.08 -20.60 22.42
C ALA A 121 -46.77 -19.09 22.49
N PHE A 122 -45.53 -18.71 22.14
CA PHE A 122 -45.11 -17.31 22.07
C PHE A 122 -45.11 -16.82 20.62
N THR A 123 -45.60 -15.61 20.41
CA THR A 123 -45.49 -14.88 19.14
C THR A 123 -44.38 -13.83 19.26
N LEU A 124 -43.56 -13.70 18.22
CA LEU A 124 -42.52 -12.68 18.14
C LEU A 124 -42.53 -12.09 16.73
N GLU A 125 -42.92 -10.83 16.62
CA GLU A 125 -42.83 -10.08 15.36
C GLU A 125 -41.37 -9.71 15.10
N ARG A 126 -40.81 -10.24 14.00
CA ARG A 126 -39.45 -9.94 13.56
C ARG A 126 -39.26 -10.36 12.10
N THR A 127 -38.37 -9.66 11.42
CA THR A 127 -37.85 -10.08 10.11
C THR A 127 -36.96 -11.31 10.30
N THR A 128 -37.27 -12.39 9.58
CA THR A 128 -36.49 -13.65 9.64
C THR A 128 -35.96 -14.09 8.29
N HIS A 129 -36.57 -13.58 7.21
CA HIS A 129 -36.21 -13.94 5.86
C HIS A 129 -35.04 -13.08 5.37
N ILE A 130 -34.02 -13.72 4.79
CA ILE A 130 -32.80 -13.03 4.34
C ILE A 130 -33.08 -11.95 3.29
N VAL A 131 -34.05 -12.19 2.39
CA VAL A 131 -34.45 -11.21 1.35
C VAL A 131 -35.13 -9.99 1.95
N GLU A 132 -35.96 -10.16 2.98
CA GLU A 132 -36.58 -9.03 3.68
C GLU A 132 -35.52 -8.20 4.43
N LEU A 133 -34.51 -8.86 5.02
CA LEU A 133 -33.38 -8.15 5.64
C LEU A 133 -32.56 -7.36 4.62
N MET A 134 -32.36 -7.91 3.41
CA MET A 134 -31.72 -7.19 2.31
C MET A 134 -32.56 -5.99 1.86
N GLU A 135 -33.88 -6.12 1.85
CA GLU A 135 -34.80 -5.03 1.51
C GLU A 135 -34.69 -3.87 2.51
N MET A 136 -34.63 -4.20 3.80
CA MET A 136 -34.58 -3.23 4.91
C MET A 136 -33.20 -2.58 5.13
N ALA A 137 -32.14 -3.04 4.48
CA ALA A 137 -30.81 -2.47 4.64
C ALA A 137 -30.75 -1.01 4.14
N GLU A 138 -30.09 -0.11 4.87
CA GLU A 138 -30.09 1.34 4.56
C GLU A 138 -29.47 1.68 3.19
N ASP A 139 -28.58 0.84 2.65
CA ASP A 139 -27.89 1.07 1.36
C ASP A 139 -28.69 0.60 0.14
N ASN A 140 -30.00 0.35 0.29
CA ASN A 140 -30.76 -0.39 -0.70
C ASN A 140 -31.37 0.45 -1.85
N ASP A 141 -31.07 1.74 -1.95
CA ASP A 141 -31.54 2.61 -3.05
C ASP A 141 -30.74 2.44 -4.37
N GLY A 142 -29.83 1.47 -4.42
CA GLY A 142 -28.97 1.17 -5.56
C GLY A 142 -29.51 0.10 -6.54
N LEU A 143 -28.57 -0.60 -7.20
CA LEU A 143 -28.86 -1.60 -8.25
C LEU A 143 -29.72 -2.77 -7.77
N TYR A 144 -29.68 -3.12 -6.48
CA TYR A 144 -30.52 -4.18 -5.92
C TYR A 144 -32.00 -3.90 -6.17
N ARG A 145 -32.46 -2.69 -5.83
CA ARG A 145 -33.88 -2.32 -5.92
C ARG A 145 -34.41 -2.32 -7.35
N TYR A 146 -33.59 -1.86 -8.30
CA TYR A 146 -34.00 -1.76 -9.70
C TYR A 146 -33.92 -3.09 -10.46
N TYR A 147 -32.95 -3.95 -10.15
CA TYR A 147 -32.66 -5.13 -10.96
C TYR A 147 -32.92 -6.48 -10.28
N LEU A 148 -32.79 -6.55 -8.96
CA LEU A 148 -32.82 -7.82 -8.22
C LEU A 148 -34.08 -7.99 -7.37
N HIS A 149 -34.66 -6.89 -6.88
CA HIS A 149 -35.77 -6.92 -5.94
C HIS A 149 -36.98 -7.72 -6.46
N GLU A 150 -37.56 -7.36 -7.61
CA GLU A 150 -38.74 -8.07 -8.14
C GLU A 150 -38.48 -9.58 -8.36
N THR A 151 -37.26 -9.94 -8.77
CA THR A 151 -36.90 -11.34 -9.00
C THR A 151 -36.78 -12.10 -7.68
N LEU A 152 -36.13 -11.50 -6.67
CA LEU A 152 -35.95 -12.11 -5.35
C LEU A 152 -37.26 -12.18 -4.57
N ASP A 153 -38.10 -11.15 -4.63
CA ASP A 153 -39.44 -11.14 -4.05
C ASP A 153 -40.36 -12.17 -4.74
N GLY A 154 -40.27 -12.29 -6.07
CA GLY A 154 -40.95 -13.36 -6.79
C GLY A 154 -40.47 -14.77 -6.38
N LEU A 155 -39.26 -14.92 -5.83
CA LEU A 155 -38.78 -16.19 -5.28
C LEU A 155 -39.25 -16.41 -3.83
N THR A 156 -39.32 -15.38 -3.00
CA THR A 156 -39.88 -15.48 -1.63
C THR A 156 -41.33 -15.94 -1.66
N CYS A 157 -42.11 -15.45 -2.63
CA CYS A 157 -43.50 -15.87 -2.83
C CYS A 157 -43.65 -17.33 -3.28
N ARG A 158 -42.63 -17.90 -3.94
CA ARG A 158 -42.67 -19.26 -4.53
C ARG A 158 -42.08 -20.34 -3.63
N TYR A 159 -41.09 -20.01 -2.82
CA TYR A 159 -40.38 -20.95 -1.97
C TYR A 159 -40.46 -20.51 -0.52
N ASP A 160 -41.00 -21.37 0.34
CA ASP A 160 -41.09 -21.12 1.77
C ASP A 160 -39.70 -21.11 2.45
N GLY A 161 -39.64 -20.57 3.67
CA GLY A 161 -38.37 -20.30 4.38
C GLY A 161 -37.45 -21.51 4.58
N LYS A 162 -37.93 -22.76 4.45
CA LYS A 162 -37.09 -23.96 4.54
C LYS A 162 -36.13 -24.13 3.36
N TYR A 163 -36.39 -23.49 2.22
CA TYR A 163 -35.51 -23.53 1.05
C TYR A 163 -34.40 -22.49 1.10
N TRP A 164 -34.46 -21.55 2.04
CA TRP A 164 -33.50 -20.47 2.17
C TRP A 164 -32.52 -20.72 3.32
N PRO A 165 -31.28 -20.23 3.22
CA PRO A 165 -30.36 -20.26 4.34
C PRO A 165 -30.94 -19.48 5.53
N GLY A 166 -31.02 -20.12 6.69
CA GLY A 166 -31.37 -19.43 7.92
C GLY A 166 -30.27 -18.43 8.33
N LEU A 167 -30.65 -17.32 8.95
CA LEU A 167 -29.73 -16.31 9.45
C LEU A 167 -28.60 -16.87 10.35
N PRO A 168 -28.85 -17.85 11.26
CA PRO A 168 -27.77 -18.49 12.00
C PRO A 168 -26.74 -19.17 11.09
N GLY A 169 -27.17 -19.78 9.99
CA GLY A 169 -26.28 -20.41 9.01
C GLY A 169 -25.38 -19.39 8.30
N VAL A 170 -25.93 -18.24 7.91
CA VAL A 170 -25.17 -17.14 7.30
C VAL A 170 -24.14 -16.59 8.30
N LEU A 171 -24.56 -16.31 9.54
CA LEU A 171 -23.66 -15.83 10.60
C LEU A 171 -22.56 -16.85 10.93
N GLN A 172 -22.83 -18.16 10.83
CA GLN A 172 -21.83 -19.20 11.02
C GLN A 172 -20.76 -19.23 9.92
N VAL A 173 -21.07 -18.75 8.70
CA VAL A 173 -20.05 -18.56 7.65
C VAL A 173 -19.09 -17.45 8.07
N ILE A 174 -19.62 -16.29 8.49
CA ILE A 174 -18.81 -15.16 8.99
C ILE A 174 -17.99 -15.59 10.22
N ALA A 175 -18.59 -16.36 11.13
CA ALA A 175 -17.92 -16.84 12.33
C ALA A 175 -16.72 -17.75 12.07
N ARG A 176 -16.70 -18.43 10.91
CA ARG A 176 -15.62 -19.33 10.48
C ARG A 176 -14.65 -18.65 9.52
N GLU A 177 -14.94 -17.42 9.12
CA GLU A 177 -14.07 -16.66 8.25
C GLU A 177 -12.82 -16.24 9.00
N HIS A 178 -11.68 -16.45 8.36
CA HIS A 178 -10.36 -16.04 8.85
C HIS A 178 -9.66 -15.29 7.72
N PRO A 179 -10.01 -14.00 7.50
CA PRO A 179 -9.44 -13.24 6.40
C PRO A 179 -7.93 -13.08 6.60
N GLU A 180 -7.16 -13.43 5.58
CA GLU A 180 -5.71 -13.20 5.57
C GLU A 180 -5.43 -11.73 5.27
N ILE A 181 -4.65 -11.07 6.13
CA ILE A 181 -4.24 -9.68 5.91
C ILE A 181 -3.08 -9.68 4.92
N GLY A 182 -3.36 -9.25 3.67
CA GLY A 182 -2.35 -9.05 2.64
C GLY A 182 -1.53 -7.78 2.86
N CYS A 183 -0.22 -7.84 2.57
CA CYS A 183 0.64 -6.66 2.51
C CYS A 183 0.95 -6.31 1.05
N LEU A 184 0.84 -5.03 0.69
CA LEU A 184 1.14 -4.56 -0.67
C LEU A 184 2.65 -4.64 -1.00
N SER A 185 3.50 -4.49 0.01
CA SER A 185 4.96 -4.58 -0.15
C SER A 185 5.59 -5.61 0.78
N GLU A 186 6.71 -6.18 0.34
CA GLU A 186 7.53 -7.07 1.16
C GLU A 186 8.15 -6.34 2.37
N SER A 187 8.41 -5.03 2.22
CA SER A 187 8.94 -4.19 3.29
C SER A 187 7.91 -4.00 4.41
N ASP A 188 6.65 -3.73 4.07
CA ASP A 188 5.57 -3.67 5.07
C ASP A 188 5.45 -5.01 5.81
N ARG A 189 5.48 -6.13 5.09
CA ARG A 189 5.47 -7.49 5.67
C ARG A 189 6.66 -7.73 6.60
N ALA A 190 7.87 -7.35 6.22
CA ALA A 190 9.06 -7.52 7.04
C ALA A 190 8.98 -6.71 8.34
N ILE A 191 8.48 -5.47 8.25
CA ILE A 191 8.29 -4.56 9.38
C ILE A 191 7.25 -5.11 10.35
N ILE A 192 6.08 -5.52 9.86
CA ILE A 192 5.00 -6.11 10.68
C ILE A 192 5.52 -7.34 11.44
N ASN A 193 6.27 -8.22 10.77
CA ASN A 193 6.84 -9.42 11.37
C ASN A 193 8.03 -9.18 12.32
N GLY A 194 8.38 -7.92 12.62
CA GLY A 194 9.52 -7.57 13.48
C GLY A 194 10.89 -7.90 12.88
N ARG A 195 10.94 -8.27 11.60
CA ARG A 195 12.19 -8.59 10.87
C ARG A 195 12.73 -7.39 10.09
N GLY A 196 11.98 -6.28 10.10
CA GLY A 196 12.33 -5.07 9.38
C GLY A 196 13.65 -4.46 9.84
N LYS A 197 14.42 -3.97 8.88
CA LYS A 197 15.67 -3.23 9.06
C LYS A 197 15.63 -1.99 8.18
N MET A 198 15.94 -0.84 8.77
CA MET A 198 15.81 0.48 8.14
C MET A 198 16.39 0.56 6.72
N LEU A 199 17.68 0.24 6.54
CA LEU A 199 18.34 0.34 5.23
C LEU A 199 17.85 -0.74 4.23
N PRO A 200 17.83 -2.05 4.55
CA PRO A 200 17.33 -3.07 3.63
C PRO A 200 15.89 -2.84 3.17
N ASP A 201 14.99 -2.43 4.06
CA ASP A 201 13.57 -2.23 3.72
C ASP A 201 13.36 -0.99 2.86
N TYR A 202 14.09 0.09 3.16
CA TYR A 202 14.14 1.27 2.32
C TYR A 202 14.65 0.94 0.91
N LEU A 203 15.79 0.24 0.79
CA LEU A 203 16.36 -0.10 -0.51
C LEU A 203 15.43 -1.01 -1.32
N ARG A 204 14.78 -1.98 -0.67
CA ARG A 204 13.82 -2.87 -1.33
C ARG A 204 12.63 -2.09 -1.89
N GLU A 205 12.07 -1.18 -1.10
CA GLU A 205 10.96 -0.37 -1.57
C GLU A 205 11.42 0.56 -2.69
N LEU A 206 12.54 1.26 -2.51
CA LEU A 206 13.09 2.17 -3.52
C LEU A 206 13.26 1.45 -4.86
N PHE A 207 13.83 0.23 -4.87
CA PHE A 207 14.00 -0.54 -6.09
C PHE A 207 12.67 -0.96 -6.71
N SER A 208 11.71 -1.42 -5.90
CA SER A 208 10.36 -1.73 -6.36
C SER A 208 9.66 -0.51 -6.98
N SER A 209 9.77 0.65 -6.33
CA SER A 209 9.18 1.91 -6.78
C SER A 209 9.85 2.43 -8.06
N ILE A 210 11.17 2.34 -8.19
CA ILE A 210 11.87 2.65 -9.44
C ILE A 210 11.39 1.74 -10.59
N GLU A 211 11.17 0.45 -10.31
CA GLU A 211 10.66 -0.48 -11.31
C GLU A 211 9.21 -0.18 -11.69
N ASN A 212 8.37 0.31 -10.76
CA ASN A 212 7.03 0.81 -11.08
C ASN A 212 7.10 1.98 -12.07
N VAL A 213 7.99 2.95 -11.88
CA VAL A 213 8.17 4.05 -12.86
C VAL A 213 8.66 3.50 -14.19
N ARG A 214 9.59 2.55 -14.16
CA ARG A 214 10.15 1.93 -15.38
C ARG A 214 9.07 1.29 -16.25
N GLN A 215 8.08 0.66 -15.63
CA GLN A 215 6.94 -0.01 -16.28
C GLN A 215 5.73 0.91 -16.49
N GLY A 216 5.78 2.13 -15.97
CA GLY A 216 4.68 3.09 -16.03
C GLY A 216 4.52 3.79 -17.39
N PRO A 217 3.49 4.66 -17.53
CA PRO A 217 3.14 5.31 -18.79
C PRO A 217 4.25 6.16 -19.42
N TRP A 218 5.08 6.81 -18.59
CA TRP A 218 6.23 7.60 -19.03
C TRP A 218 7.52 6.78 -19.15
N GLY A 219 7.57 5.64 -18.47
CA GLY A 219 8.71 4.72 -18.41
C GLY A 219 10.00 5.34 -17.86
N LEU A 220 11.02 4.52 -17.61
CA LEU A 220 12.40 4.97 -17.44
C LEU A 220 13.25 4.36 -18.55
N PRO A 221 14.37 5.01 -18.95
CA PRO A 221 15.32 4.39 -19.87
C PRO A 221 15.71 2.98 -19.40
N LYS A 222 15.82 2.02 -20.33
CA LYS A 222 16.15 0.61 -19.98
C LYS A 222 17.43 0.48 -19.15
N GLU A 223 18.41 1.33 -19.41
CA GLU A 223 19.69 1.35 -18.70
C GLU A 223 19.73 2.30 -17.49
N PHE A 224 18.59 2.92 -17.13
CA PHE A 224 18.51 3.77 -15.95
C PHE A 224 18.94 2.98 -14.71
N THR A 225 19.98 3.48 -14.06
CA THR A 225 20.49 2.94 -12.81
C THR A 225 21.09 4.08 -11.98
N LEU A 226 20.92 3.97 -10.67
CA LEU A 226 21.66 4.79 -9.72
C LEU A 226 22.94 4.05 -9.31
N THR A 227 24.03 4.80 -9.11
CA THR A 227 25.27 4.24 -8.57
C THR A 227 25.09 3.83 -7.10
N ASP A 228 25.89 2.87 -6.63
CA ASP A 228 25.85 2.48 -5.21
C ASP A 228 26.15 3.66 -4.28
N SER A 229 27.03 4.58 -4.70
CA SER A 229 27.32 5.82 -3.96
C SER A 229 26.09 6.73 -3.90
N SER A 230 25.41 6.94 -5.03
CA SER A 230 24.19 7.76 -5.07
C SER A 230 23.07 7.15 -4.25
N LEU A 231 22.91 5.82 -4.28
CA LEU A 231 21.94 5.10 -3.45
C LEU A 231 22.29 5.20 -1.96
N ALA A 232 23.57 5.17 -1.60
CA ALA A 232 24.02 5.30 -0.22
C ALA A 232 23.75 6.71 0.33
N THR A 233 24.12 7.75 -0.42
CA THR A 233 23.80 9.14 -0.07
C THR A 233 22.29 9.36 0.02
N LEU A 234 21.53 8.88 -0.97
CA LEU A 234 20.08 9.01 -0.98
C LEU A 234 19.45 8.30 0.23
N ALA A 235 19.92 7.10 0.59
CA ALA A 235 19.46 6.39 1.77
C ALA A 235 19.81 7.14 3.07
N THR A 236 21.02 7.68 3.20
CA THR A 236 21.44 8.45 4.38
C THR A 236 20.56 9.68 4.57
N VAL A 237 20.36 10.47 3.52
CA VAL A 237 19.54 11.68 3.58
C VAL A 237 18.08 11.31 3.82
N THR A 238 17.54 10.35 3.07
CA THR A 238 16.13 9.94 3.20
C THR A 238 15.82 9.39 4.58
N LEU A 239 16.71 8.57 5.15
CA LEU A 239 16.54 7.95 6.46
C LEU A 239 16.96 8.86 7.63
N ASP A 240 17.41 10.08 7.35
CA ASP A 240 17.96 11.02 8.32
C ASP A 240 19.07 10.42 9.19
N HIS A 241 19.91 9.58 8.59
CA HIS A 241 21.02 8.94 9.26
C HIS A 241 22.19 9.93 9.40
N THR A 242 22.85 9.92 10.56
CA THR A 242 23.96 10.84 10.87
C THR A 242 25.22 10.49 10.08
N GLU A 243 25.55 9.21 10.01
CA GLU A 243 26.69 8.70 9.25
C GLU A 243 26.27 8.28 7.84
N VAL A 244 27.09 8.59 6.85
CA VAL A 244 26.85 8.19 5.46
C VAL A 244 26.99 6.67 5.35
N PHE A 245 25.98 6.02 4.77
CA PHE A 245 26.07 4.59 4.50
C PHE A 245 27.20 4.33 3.49
N SER A 246 27.93 3.23 3.65
CA SER A 246 28.94 2.86 2.66
C SER A 246 28.31 2.35 1.36
N ALA A 247 28.88 2.77 0.22
CA ALA A 247 28.53 2.24 -1.10
C ALA A 247 28.70 0.71 -1.17
N ASP A 248 29.69 0.14 -0.46
CA ASP A 248 29.90 -1.30 -0.42
C ASP A 248 28.75 -2.03 0.28
N THR A 249 28.24 -1.46 1.37
CA THR A 249 27.07 -2.01 2.08
C THR A 249 25.85 -2.04 1.16
N VAL A 250 25.59 -0.96 0.43
CA VAL A 250 24.48 -0.89 -0.54
C VAL A 250 24.67 -1.91 -1.68
N LYS A 251 25.89 -2.02 -2.21
CA LYS A 251 26.23 -2.98 -3.26
C LYS A 251 25.97 -4.43 -2.85
N VAL A 252 26.36 -4.80 -1.62
CA VAL A 252 26.09 -6.14 -1.07
C VAL A 252 24.58 -6.39 -1.01
N ARG A 253 23.80 -5.44 -0.45
CA ARG A 253 22.34 -5.56 -0.35
C ARG A 253 21.66 -5.67 -1.70
N ARG A 254 22.03 -4.82 -2.66
CA ARG A 254 21.49 -4.87 -4.03
C ARG A 254 21.78 -6.22 -4.70
N SER A 255 22.98 -6.77 -4.49
CA SER A 255 23.36 -8.08 -5.01
C SER A 255 22.57 -9.22 -4.36
N GLU A 256 22.32 -9.15 -3.05
CA GLU A 256 21.45 -10.10 -2.32
C GLU A 256 20.02 -10.07 -2.88
N PHE A 257 19.44 -8.89 -3.05
CA PHE A 257 18.09 -8.71 -3.57
C PHE A 257 17.96 -9.20 -5.02
N SER A 258 18.94 -8.91 -5.87
CA SER A 258 18.98 -9.37 -7.25
C SER A 258 19.03 -10.91 -7.34
N LYS A 259 19.85 -11.56 -6.49
CA LYS A 259 19.91 -13.03 -6.40
C LYS A 259 18.61 -13.66 -5.92
N ARG A 260 17.87 -12.96 -5.06
CA ARG A 260 16.55 -13.40 -4.57
C ARG A 260 15.42 -13.13 -5.57
N GLY A 261 15.71 -12.47 -6.70
CA GLY A 261 14.71 -12.08 -7.68
C GLY A 261 13.78 -10.97 -7.20
N GLU A 262 14.19 -10.16 -6.23
CA GLU A 262 13.39 -9.04 -5.75
C GLU A 262 13.21 -8.00 -6.87
N ARG A 263 11.99 -7.47 -6.98
CA ARG A 263 11.59 -6.58 -8.07
C ARG A 263 12.46 -5.33 -8.10
N GLY A 264 12.92 -4.96 -9.31
CA GLY A 264 13.73 -3.77 -9.52
C GLY A 264 15.15 -3.86 -8.98
N ALA A 265 15.57 -4.95 -8.32
CA ALA A 265 16.96 -5.12 -7.90
C ALA A 265 17.83 -5.51 -9.11
N TRP A 266 18.45 -4.52 -9.75
CA TRP A 266 19.37 -4.77 -10.85
C TRP A 266 20.74 -5.26 -10.36
N PRO A 267 21.40 -6.18 -11.10
CA PRO A 267 22.77 -6.59 -10.77
C PRO A 267 23.72 -5.40 -10.92
N PHE A 268 24.81 -5.42 -10.14
CA PHE A 268 25.89 -4.46 -10.30
C PHE A 268 26.44 -4.52 -11.73
N LYS A 269 26.32 -3.42 -12.48
CA LYS A 269 27.05 -3.21 -13.74
C LYS A 269 28.19 -2.23 -13.46
N PRO A 270 29.47 -2.62 -13.61
CA PRO A 270 30.55 -1.64 -13.60
C PRO A 270 30.30 -0.66 -14.76
N LEU A 271 30.31 0.63 -14.48
CA LEU A 271 30.37 1.65 -15.53
C LEU A 271 31.61 1.33 -16.38
N LYS A 272 31.41 1.04 -17.67
CA LYS A 272 32.55 0.88 -18.59
C LYS A 272 33.26 2.23 -18.63
N ALA A 273 34.57 2.21 -18.38
CA ALA A 273 35.44 3.37 -18.51
C ALA A 273 35.56 3.77 -19.99
N VAL A 274 34.53 4.44 -20.50
CA VAL A 274 34.55 5.21 -21.74
C VAL A 274 33.65 6.40 -21.46
N ASP A 275 34.25 7.42 -20.84
CA ASP A 275 33.85 8.84 -20.76
C ASP A 275 34.60 9.48 -19.58
N MET A 276 35.94 9.40 -19.64
CA MET A 276 36.85 10.35 -19.01
C MET A 276 37.34 11.30 -20.09
#